data_AF-A0A0D9XZE2-F1
#
_entry.id   AF-A0A0D9XZE2-F1
#
_cell.length_a   1.000
_cell.length_b   1.000
_cell.length_c   1.000
_cell.angle_alpha   90.00
_cell.angle_beta   90.00
_cell.angle_gamma   90.00
#
_symmetry.space_group_name_H-M   'P 1'
#
loop_
_entity.id
_entity.type
_entity.pdbx_description
1 polymer ?
#
loop_
_entity_poly.entity_id
_entity_poly.type
_entity_poly.pdbx_seq_one_letter_code
_entity_poly.pdbx_strand_id
1 'polypeptide(L)' 'MKLYLHQTGGGSQRNQHETIGTTQPQSFGTFITNDWIIFDGPDRNANLIANAEGFISPAP' A
#
# COMPACT_ATOMS: atom_id res chain seq x y z
N MET A 1 17.52 12.16 4.23
CA MET A 1 17.16 10.93 3.49
C MET A 1 15.67 10.98 3.20
N LYS A 2 15.26 10.76 1.94
CA LYS A 2 13.84 10.70 1.52
C LYS A 2 13.61 9.31 0.95
N LEU A 3 12.51 8.68 1.34
CA LEU A 3 12.11 7.35 0.87
C LEU A 3 10.74 7.42 0.22
N TYR A 4 10.48 6.53 -0.71
CA TYR A 4 9.28 6.54 -1.53
C TYR A 4 8.54 5.22 -1.40
N LEU A 5 7.36 5.26 -0.79
CA LEU A 5 6.49 4.11 -0.59
C LEU A 5 5.56 3.95 -1.79
N HIS A 6 5.57 2.80 -2.44
CA HIS A 6 4.76 2.52 -3.62
C HIS A 6 3.56 1.63 -3.26
N GLN A 7 2.37 2.23 -3.27
CA GLN A 7 1.10 1.57 -2.99
C GLN A 7 0.33 1.33 -4.29
N THR A 8 0.08 0.06 -4.62
CA THR A 8 -0.65 -0.33 -5.83
C THR A 8 -1.87 -1.14 -5.42
N GLY A 9 -3.04 -0.49 -5.40
CA GLY A 9 -4.30 -1.10 -4.95
C GLY A 9 -4.99 -2.03 -5.96
N GLY A 10 -4.62 -1.98 -7.24
CA GLY A 10 -5.32 -2.71 -8.30
C GLY A 10 -4.41 -3.12 -9.46
N GLY A 11 -4.97 -3.91 -10.39
CA GLY A 11 -4.23 -4.47 -11.52
C GLY A 11 -3.34 -5.67 -11.16
N SER A 12 -2.55 -6.14 -12.13
CA SER A 12 -1.68 -7.32 -11.97
C SER A 12 -0.49 -7.08 -11.03
N GLN A 13 -0.14 -5.82 -10.78
CA GLN A 13 0.97 -5.40 -9.92
C GLN A 13 0.48 -4.95 -8.53
N ARG A 14 -0.76 -5.30 -8.14
CA ARG A 14 -1.27 -4.94 -6.82
C ARG A 14 -0.37 -5.53 -5.74
N ASN A 15 -0.09 -4.74 -4.73
CA ASN A 15 0.76 -5.13 -3.60
C ASN A 15 0.07 -4.89 -2.26
N GLN A 16 -1.26 -4.89 -2.31
CA GLN A 16 -2.14 -4.88 -1.18
C GLN A 16 -3.43 -5.64 -1.53
N HIS A 17 -4.12 -6.11 -0.50
CA HIS A 17 -5.36 -6.84 -0.64
C HIS A 17 -6.35 -6.44 0.46
N GLU A 18 -7.55 -6.07 0.06
CA GLU A 18 -8.65 -5.84 0.97
C GLU A 18 -9.11 -7.17 1.56
N THR A 19 -8.83 -7.38 2.85
CA THR A 19 -9.21 -8.58 3.59
C THR A 19 -10.64 -8.48 4.10
N ILE A 20 -11.06 -7.27 4.49
CA ILE A 20 -12.45 -6.96 4.85
C ILE A 20 -12.84 -5.69 4.11
N GLY A 21 -13.88 -5.78 3.30
CA GLY A 21 -14.41 -4.66 2.52
C GLY A 21 -15.67 -4.07 3.11
N THR A 22 -15.70 -2.74 3.24
CA THR A 22 -16.91 -2.00 3.61
C THR A 22 -17.12 -0.83 2.66
N THR A 23 -18.38 -0.44 2.44
CA THR A 23 -18.73 0.69 1.56
C THR A 23 -19.34 1.86 2.32
N GLN A 24 -19.94 1.62 3.48
CA GLN A 24 -20.61 2.65 4.30
C GLN A 24 -19.97 2.72 5.70
N PRO A 25 -19.89 3.91 6.33
CA PRO A 25 -20.24 5.22 5.77
C PRO A 25 -19.27 5.75 4.69
N GLN A 26 -18.00 5.33 4.69
CA GLN A 26 -16.93 5.79 3.77
C GLN A 26 -15.78 4.76 3.79
N SER A 27 -16.09 3.49 3.56
CA SER A 27 -15.13 2.39 3.76
C SER A 27 -14.54 2.30 5.18
N PHE A 28 -15.18 2.94 6.16
CA PHE A 28 -14.84 2.79 7.56
C PHE A 28 -14.95 1.32 7.97
N GLY A 29 -13.91 0.82 8.65
CA GLY A 29 -13.79 -0.59 9.00
C GLY A 29 -13.28 -1.49 7.87
N THR A 30 -12.93 -0.93 6.71
CA THR A 30 -12.15 -1.65 5.70
C THR A 30 -10.79 -2.01 6.28
N PHE A 31 -10.32 -3.22 5.97
CA PHE A 31 -9.07 -3.74 6.47
C PHE A 31 -8.25 -4.31 5.31
N ILE A 32 -7.04 -3.81 5.15
CA ILE A 32 -6.17 -4.11 4.02
C ILE A 32 -4.88 -4.73 4.55
N THR A 33 -4.46 -5.85 3.95
CA THR A 33 -3.10 -6.39 4.07
C THR A 33 -2.20 -5.78 3.01
N ASN A 34 -0.94 -5.48 3.33
CA ASN A 34 -0.01 -4.88 2.38
C ASN A 34 1.38 -5.52 2.40
N ASP A 35 2.04 -5.39 1.25
CA ASP A 35 3.47 -5.60 1.01
C ASP A 35 3.97 -4.46 0.11
N TRP A 36 4.16 -3.28 0.70
CA TRP A 36 4.48 -2.07 -0.05
C TRP A 36 5.97 -1.91 -0.26
N ILE A 37 6.38 -1.65 -1.49
CA ILE A 37 7.79 -1.49 -1.83
C ILE A 37 8.26 -0.08 -1.45
N ILE A 38 9.46 0.02 -0.86
CA ILE A 38 10.12 1.29 -0.55
C ILE A 38 11.36 1.46 -1.43
N PHE A 39 11.42 2.59 -2.12
CA PHE A 39 12.55 3.01 -2.95
C PHE A 39 13.35 4.17 -2.34
N ASP A 40 14.61 4.28 -2.73
CA ASP A 40 15.50 5.41 -2.37
C ASP A 40 15.30 6.67 -3.24
N GLY A 41 14.44 6.59 -4.26
CA GLY A 41 14.11 7.68 -5.18
C GLY A 41 12.72 7.50 -5.82
N PRO A 42 12.17 8.55 -6.46
CA PRO A 42 10.86 8.49 -7.12
C PRO A 42 10.90 7.95 -8.55
N ASP A 43 12.09 7.85 -9.15
CA ASP A 43 12.26 7.48 -10.56
C ASP A 43 12.05 5.98 -10.79
N ARG A 44 11.73 5.58 -12.02
CA ARG A 44 11.55 4.17 -12.41
C ARG A 44 12.76 3.27 -12.14
N ASN A 45 13.94 3.87 -12.01
CA ASN A 45 15.21 3.17 -11.87
C ASN A 45 15.74 3.23 -10.43
N ALA A 46 14.95 3.74 -9.49
CA ALA A 46 15.33 3.82 -8.09
C ALA A 46 15.57 2.42 -7.50
N ASN A 47 16.43 2.34 -6.49
CA ASN A 47 16.76 1.06 -5.87
C ASN A 47 15.65 0.68 -4.90
N LEU A 48 15.20 -0.56 -4.98
CA LEU A 48 14.40 -1.18 -3.91
C LEU A 48 15.31 -1.33 -2.69
N ILE A 49 14.89 -0.78 -1.55
CA ILE A 49 15.68 -0.80 -0.32
C ILE A 49 14.99 -1.51 0.84
N ALA A 50 13.66 -1.63 0.81
CA ALA A 50 12.88 -2.29 1.85
C ALA A 50 11.44 -2.60 1.38
N ASN A 51 10.74 -3.39 2.18
CA ASN A 51 9.30 -3.61 2.09
C ASN A 51 8.66 -3.17 3.40
N ALA A 52 7.49 -2.53 3.31
CA ALA A 52 6.59 -2.27 4.42
C ALA A 52 5.45 -3.28 4.37
N GLU A 53 5.49 -4.23 5.28
CA GLU A 53 4.50 -5.30 5.40
C GLU A 53 3.62 -5.06 6.62
N GLY A 54 2.32 -5.29 6.50
CA GLY A 54 1.41 -5.14 7.62
C GLY A 54 -0.06 -5.01 7.25
N PHE A 55 -0.77 -4.30 8.11
CA PHE A 55 -2.20 -4.06 7.99
C PHE A 55 -2.51 -2.59 8.15
N ILE A 56 -3.52 -2.12 7.41
CA ILE A 56 -4.04 -0.78 7.54
C ILE A 56 -5.57 -0.78 7.56
N SER A 57 -6.13 0.04 8.45
CA SER A 57 -7.51 0.50 8.39
C SER A 57 -7.48 1.90 7.78
N PRO A 58 -8.01 2.11 6.55
CA PRO A 58 -8.12 3.45 6.00
C PRO A 58 -8.93 4.33 6.96
N ALA A 59 -8.46 5.55 7.18
CA ALA A 59 -9.28 6.57 7.82
C ALA A 59 -10.44 6.93 6.89
N PRO A 60 -11.63 7.28 7.44
CA PRO A 60 -12.75 7.78 6.64
C PRO A 60 -12.41 9.07 5.88
#